data_AF-A0A212FJT7-F1
#
_entry.id   AF-A0A212FJT7-F1
#
_cell.length_a   1.000
_cell.length_b   1.000
_cell.length_c   1.000
_cell.angle_alpha   90.00
_cell.angle_beta   90.00
_cell.angle_gamma   90.00
#
_symmetry.space_group_name_H-M   'P 1'
#
loop_
_entity.id
_entity.type
_entity.pdbx_description
1 polymer ?
#
loop_
_entity_poly.entity_id
_entity_poly.type
_entity_poly.pdbx_seq_one_letter_code
_entity_poly.pdbx_strand_id
1 'polypeptide(L)'
;ALRRRVHSYGRPVTVYTGTFGVSTLGDTSSRQQQLYLSVDQNNNGILPVPLYYYKVVFDAANNTAAAFVSINSSYYNQTMIEKLTFCEDICGSRNYSWLRWRSSDGTHSFCCDYHDFVKTVHDLPGLKVEGLFY
;
A
#
# COMPACT_ATOMS: atom_id res chain seq x y z
N ALA A 1 -5.56 12.64 5.32
CA ALA A 1 -5.61 12.32 6.76
C ALA A 1 -4.24 12.46 7.43
N LEU A 2 -3.21 11.77 6.92
CA LEU A 2 -1.86 11.73 7.51
C LEU A 2 -1.27 13.09 7.91
N ARG A 3 -1.28 14.10 7.02
CA ARG A 3 -0.76 15.45 7.34
C ARG A 3 -1.38 16.05 8.62
N ARG A 4 -2.68 15.87 8.83
CA ARG A 4 -3.36 16.35 10.06
C ARG A 4 -2.95 15.54 11.27
N ARG A 5 -2.79 14.22 11.12
CA ARG A 5 -2.33 13.33 12.19
C ARG A 5 -0.93 13.74 12.66
N VAL A 6 0.03 13.88 11.73
CA VAL A 6 1.39 14.33 12.03
C VAL A 6 1.40 15.70 12.70
N HIS A 7 0.57 16.63 12.22
CA HIS A 7 0.44 17.94 12.87
C HIS A 7 -0.07 17.84 14.32
N SER A 8 -1.12 17.04 14.58
CA SER A 8 -1.61 16.79 15.95
C SER A 8 -0.64 16.00 16.82
N TYR A 9 0.20 15.16 16.21
CA TYR A 9 1.24 14.38 16.89
C TYR A 9 2.38 15.27 17.39
N GLY A 10 2.56 16.45 16.80
CA GLY A 10 3.49 17.48 17.27
C GLY A 10 4.96 17.19 16.98
N ARG A 11 5.25 16.16 16.16
CA ARG A 11 6.62 15.77 15.80
C ARG A 11 6.72 15.43 14.31
N PRO A 12 7.87 15.69 13.68
CA PRO A 12 8.11 15.30 12.30
C PRO A 12 8.20 13.78 12.18
N VAL A 13 7.78 13.27 11.03
CA VAL A 13 7.93 11.86 10.63
C VAL A 13 8.55 11.83 9.23
N THR A 14 9.22 10.73 8.90
CA THR A 14 9.65 10.45 7.54
C THR A 14 8.59 9.62 6.84
N VAL A 15 8.21 10.00 5.61
CA VAL A 15 7.22 9.25 4.82
C VAL A 15 7.92 8.71 3.58
N TYR A 16 8.06 7.39 3.52
CA TYR A 16 8.50 6.68 2.32
C TYR A 16 7.28 6.34 1.48
N THR A 17 7.30 6.68 0.19
CA THR A 17 6.19 6.40 -0.72
C THR A 17 6.72 5.66 -1.94
N GLY A 18 5.92 4.75 -2.47
CA GLY A 18 6.30 4.02 -3.66
C GLY A 18 5.16 3.16 -4.18
N THR A 19 5.54 2.28 -5.10
CA THR A 19 4.67 1.33 -5.78
C THR A 19 5.28 -0.06 -5.71
N PHE A 20 4.45 -1.11 -5.71
CA PHE A 20 4.94 -2.48 -5.76
C PHE A 20 4.05 -3.37 -6.64
N GLY A 21 4.67 -4.28 -7.40
CA GLY A 21 3.97 -5.19 -8.31
C GLY A 21 3.33 -4.53 -9.53
N VAL A 22 2.76 -5.35 -10.41
CA VAL A 22 2.09 -4.92 -11.65
C VAL A 22 0.63 -5.36 -11.61
N SER A 23 -0.30 -4.42 -11.83
CA SER A 23 -1.73 -4.75 -11.90
C SER A 23 -2.00 -5.73 -13.03
N THR A 24 -2.94 -6.64 -12.81
CA THR A 24 -3.43 -7.55 -13.85
C THR A 24 -4.89 -7.30 -14.18
N LEU A 25 -5.30 -7.63 -15.40
CA LEU A 25 -6.70 -7.64 -15.84
C LEU A 25 -6.97 -8.92 -16.64
N GLY A 26 -8.18 -9.48 -16.51
CA GLY A 26 -8.58 -10.65 -17.28
C GLY A 26 -8.75 -10.32 -18.76
N ASP A 27 -8.17 -11.13 -19.64
CA ASP A 27 -8.45 -11.08 -21.08
C ASP A 27 -9.78 -11.74 -21.44
N THR A 28 -10.10 -11.82 -22.74
CA THR A 28 -11.33 -12.44 -23.25
C THR A 28 -11.45 -13.94 -22.93
N SER A 29 -10.35 -14.59 -22.54
CA SER A 29 -10.30 -15.99 -22.08
C SER A 29 -10.24 -16.09 -20.54
N SER A 30 -10.50 -15.00 -19.82
CA SER A 30 -10.38 -14.89 -18.35
C SER A 30 -8.97 -15.14 -17.80
N ARG A 31 -7.92 -15.07 -18.63
CA ARG A 31 -6.53 -15.18 -18.17
C ARG A 31 -6.03 -13.82 -17.71
N GLN A 32 -5.40 -13.76 -16.54
CA GLN A 32 -4.86 -12.53 -15.99
C GLN A 32 -3.63 -12.08 -16.78
N GLN A 33 -3.70 -10.90 -17.37
CA GLN A 33 -2.61 -10.26 -18.12
C GLN A 33 -2.11 -9.05 -17.35
N GLN A 34 -0.79 -8.87 -17.31
CA GLN A 34 -0.18 -7.69 -16.69
C GLN A 34 -0.46 -6.43 -17.52
N LEU A 35 -0.72 -5.32 -16.82
CA LEU A 35 -1.03 -4.04 -17.44
C LEU A 35 0.21 -3.15 -17.56
N TYR A 36 0.46 -2.68 -18.78
CA TYR A 36 1.50 -1.71 -19.10
C TYR A 36 0.90 -0.55 -19.90
N LEU A 37 1.30 0.68 -19.57
CA LEU A 37 0.88 1.89 -20.28
C LEU A 37 1.64 2.09 -21.60
N SER A 38 2.81 1.46 -21.74
CA SER A 38 3.64 1.53 -22.93
C SER A 38 4.43 0.24 -23.11
N VAL A 39 4.67 -0.11 -24.36
CA VAL A 39 5.52 -1.23 -24.79
C VAL A 39 6.65 -0.75 -25.69
N ASP A 40 7.74 -1.51 -25.77
CA ASP A 40 8.81 -1.29 -26.74
C ASP A 40 8.50 -1.89 -28.13
N GLN A 41 9.44 -1.80 -29.06
CA GLN A 41 9.30 -2.34 -30.42
C GLN A 41 9.18 -3.88 -30.47
N ASN A 42 9.62 -4.57 -29.42
CA ASN A 42 9.55 -6.02 -29.28
C ASN A 42 8.32 -6.45 -28.46
N ASN A 43 7.39 -5.53 -28.19
CA ASN A 43 6.19 -5.74 -27.39
C ASN A 43 6.47 -6.08 -25.91
N ASN A 44 7.63 -5.68 -25.38
CA ASN A 44 7.92 -5.77 -23.95
C ASN A 44 7.33 -4.57 -23.22
N GLY A 45 6.68 -4.81 -22.08
CA GLY A 45 6.16 -3.75 -21.22
C GLY A 45 7.28 -2.93 -20.57
N ILE A 46 7.29 -1.62 -20.80
CA ILE A 46 8.33 -0.70 -20.27
C ILE A 46 7.81 0.25 -19.19
N LEU A 47 6.49 0.46 -19.14
CA LEU A 47 5.85 1.32 -18.13
C LEU A 47 4.73 0.52 -17.43
N PRO A 48 5.03 -0.18 -16.33
CA PRO A 48 4.03 -0.99 -15.64
C PRO A 48 2.99 -0.13 -14.93
N VAL A 49 1.75 -0.60 -14.91
CA VAL A 49 0.71 -0.05 -14.02
C VAL A 49 0.89 -0.69 -12.64
N PRO A 50 1.14 0.09 -11.57
CA PRO A 50 1.36 -0.44 -10.23
C PRO A 50 0.19 -1.26 -9.72
N LEU A 51 0.44 -2.40 -9.07
CA LEU A 51 -0.57 -3.15 -8.31
C LEU A 51 -0.88 -2.48 -6.97
N TYR A 52 0.16 -2.10 -6.24
CA TYR A 52 0.06 -1.43 -4.95
C TYR A 52 0.66 -0.04 -5.01
N TYR A 53 0.00 0.92 -4.37
CA TYR A 53 0.63 2.14 -3.87
C TYR A 53 0.81 2.01 -2.38
N TYR A 54 1.95 2.46 -1.85
CA TYR A 54 2.19 2.42 -0.41
C TYR A 54 2.75 3.73 0.14
N LYS A 55 2.50 3.95 1.42
CA LYS A 55 3.16 4.93 2.26
C LYS A 55 3.59 4.30 3.58
N VAL A 56 4.88 4.27 3.87
CA VAL A 56 5.39 3.91 5.18
C VAL A 56 5.69 5.18 5.95
N VAL A 57 5.01 5.34 7.08
CA VAL A 57 5.23 6.45 8.01
C VAL A 57 6.18 5.96 9.07
N PHE A 58 7.31 6.63 9.23
CA PHE A 58 8.36 6.27 10.18
C PHE A 58 8.65 7.43 11.12
N ASP A 59 8.45 7.22 12.40
CA ASP A 59 8.89 8.11 13.47
C ASP A 59 10.23 7.61 14.02
N ALA A 60 11.31 8.27 13.58
CA ALA A 60 12.67 7.95 13.99
C ALA A 60 12.95 8.24 15.46
N ALA A 61 12.16 9.09 16.13
CA ALA A 61 12.38 9.41 17.54
C ALA A 61 11.97 8.25 18.46
N ASN A 62 10.90 7.54 18.11
CA ASN A 62 10.38 6.41 18.89
C ASN A 62 10.59 5.05 18.20
N ASN A 63 11.28 5.01 17.05
CA ASN A 63 11.42 3.83 16.21
C ASN A 63 10.07 3.16 15.90
N THR A 64 9.01 3.96 15.65
CA THR A 64 7.69 3.41 15.31
C THR A 64 7.36 3.58 13.84
N ALA A 65 6.65 2.62 13.27
CA ALA A 65 6.23 2.70 11.88
C ALA A 65 4.86 2.07 11.63
N ALA A 66 4.22 2.49 10.55
CA ALA A 66 3.06 1.80 9.98
C ALA A 66 3.05 1.98 8.46
N ALA A 67 2.65 0.94 7.74
CA ALA A 67 2.51 0.96 6.30
C ALA A 67 1.04 1.10 5.92
N PHE A 68 0.72 2.02 5.02
CA PHE A 68 -0.60 2.21 4.44
C PHE A 68 -0.53 1.82 2.97
N VAL A 69 -1.32 0.84 2.57
CA VAL A 69 -1.29 0.24 1.24
C VAL A 69 -2.64 0.42 0.56
N SER A 70 -2.62 0.73 -0.72
CA SER A 70 -3.82 0.83 -1.57
C SER A 70 -3.62 -0.03 -2.80
N ILE A 71 -4.60 -0.88 -3.11
CA ILE A 71 -4.66 -1.68 -4.32
C ILE A 71 -5.18 -0.80 -5.45
N ASN A 72 -4.41 -0.71 -6.54
CA ASN A 72 -4.72 0.10 -7.70
C ASN A 72 -5.65 -0.63 -8.68
N SER A 73 -6.89 -0.86 -8.27
CA SER A 73 -7.89 -1.46 -9.16
C SER A 73 -9.31 -1.09 -8.77
N SER A 74 -10.08 -0.63 -9.76
CA SER A 74 -11.52 -0.39 -9.67
C SER A 74 -12.36 -1.60 -10.12
N TYR A 75 -11.72 -2.67 -10.57
CA TYR A 75 -12.36 -3.82 -11.23
C TYR A 75 -12.10 -5.15 -10.52
N TYR A 76 -11.32 -5.16 -9.45
CA TYR A 76 -11.14 -6.35 -8.62
C TYR A 76 -12.38 -6.63 -7.78
N ASN A 77 -12.78 -7.89 -7.76
CA ASN A 77 -13.83 -8.36 -6.88
C ASN A 77 -13.31 -8.57 -5.46
N GLN A 78 -14.24 -8.68 -4.51
CA GLN A 78 -13.92 -8.83 -3.09
C GLN A 78 -12.95 -9.98 -2.80
N THR A 79 -13.16 -11.14 -3.44
CA THR A 79 -12.27 -12.31 -3.28
C THR A 79 -10.84 -12.04 -3.75
N MET A 80 -10.67 -11.28 -4.82
CA MET A 80 -9.35 -10.90 -5.32
C MET A 80 -8.70 -9.88 -4.38
N ILE A 81 -9.45 -8.90 -3.89
CA ILE A 81 -8.97 -7.93 -2.91
C ILE A 81 -8.48 -8.64 -1.64
N GLU A 82 -9.26 -9.57 -1.10
CA GLU A 82 -8.87 -10.36 0.08
C GLU A 82 -7.58 -11.15 -0.13
N LYS A 83 -7.38 -11.72 -1.33
CA LYS A 83 -6.13 -12.40 -1.69
C LYS A 83 -4.95 -11.45 -1.84
N LEU A 84 -5.19 -10.22 -2.26
CA LEU A 84 -4.17 -9.19 -2.46
C LEU A 84 -3.82 -8.43 -1.18
N THR A 85 -4.66 -8.52 -0.14
CA THR A 85 -4.36 -8.05 1.20
C THR A 85 -3.38 -9.02 1.87
N PHE A 86 -2.10 -8.67 1.84
CA PHE A 86 -1.01 -9.58 2.21
C PHE A 86 -0.62 -9.52 3.71
N CYS A 87 -1.30 -8.72 4.52
CA CYS A 87 -1.04 -8.56 5.95
C CYS A 87 -2.36 -8.44 6.71
N GLU A 88 -2.33 -8.56 8.03
CA GLU A 88 -3.49 -8.23 8.87
C GLU A 88 -3.76 -6.71 8.85
N ASP A 89 -5.00 -6.32 8.54
CA ASP A 89 -5.37 -4.90 8.48
C ASP A 89 -5.50 -4.28 9.86
N ILE A 90 -4.45 -3.59 10.31
CA ILE A 90 -4.42 -2.92 11.61
C ILE A 90 -5.22 -1.61 11.66
N CYS A 91 -5.66 -1.08 10.50
CA CYS A 91 -6.41 0.18 10.41
C CYS A 91 -7.77 0.10 11.12
N GLY A 92 -8.31 -1.10 11.32
CA GLY A 92 -9.59 -1.32 12.00
C GLY A 92 -9.55 -1.03 13.52
N SER A 93 -8.36 -0.90 14.11
CA SER A 93 -8.21 -0.64 15.54
C SER A 93 -8.51 0.82 15.92
N ARG A 94 -8.93 1.05 17.17
CA ARG A 94 -9.26 2.40 17.70
C ARG A 94 -8.09 3.40 17.57
N ASN A 95 -6.86 2.90 17.56
CA ASN A 95 -5.64 3.68 17.41
C ASN A 95 -5.60 4.43 16.06
N TYR A 96 -6.26 3.91 15.03
CA TYR A 96 -6.31 4.52 13.69
C TYR A 96 -7.62 5.28 13.40
N SER A 97 -8.40 5.64 14.41
CA SER A 97 -9.66 6.39 14.28
C SER A 97 -9.55 7.76 13.58
N TRP A 98 -8.33 8.28 13.43
CA TRP A 98 -8.04 9.48 12.66
C TRP A 98 -8.02 9.27 11.13
N LEU A 99 -7.91 8.01 10.68
CA LEU A 99 -8.12 7.64 9.28
C LEU A 99 -9.60 7.80 8.95
N ARG A 100 -9.88 8.40 7.80
CA ARG A 100 -11.24 8.62 7.31
C ARG A 100 -11.46 7.97 5.96
N TRP A 101 -10.86 6.80 5.75
CA TRP A 101 -11.05 6.05 4.50
C TRP A 101 -12.55 5.83 4.27
N ARG A 102 -12.99 6.07 3.04
CA ARG A 102 -14.37 5.82 2.65
C ARG A 102 -14.38 4.43 2.03
N SER A 103 -15.08 3.49 2.66
CA SER A 103 -15.27 2.14 2.12
C SER A 103 -16.02 2.11 0.77
N SER A 104 -16.51 3.26 0.29
CA SER A 104 -17.37 3.40 -0.88
C SER A 104 -16.75 4.14 -2.06
N ASP A 105 -15.46 4.50 -2.03
CA ASP A 105 -14.81 5.21 -3.16
C ASP A 105 -14.16 4.29 -4.20
N GLY A 106 -14.33 2.97 -4.05
CA GLY A 106 -13.74 1.96 -4.95
C GLY A 106 -12.24 1.74 -4.73
N THR A 107 -11.65 2.36 -3.71
CA THR A 107 -10.23 2.20 -3.37
C THR A 107 -10.08 1.21 -2.22
N HIS A 108 -9.49 0.05 -2.51
CA HIS A 108 -9.24 -0.97 -1.49
C HIS A 108 -7.91 -0.70 -0.80
N SER A 109 -7.95 -0.21 0.43
CA SER A 109 -6.77 0.14 1.21
C SER A 109 -6.76 -0.60 2.55
N PHE A 110 -5.57 -0.92 3.04
CA PHE A 110 -5.32 -1.62 4.30
C PHE A 110 -4.04 -1.10 4.96
N CYS A 111 -3.91 -1.26 6.27
CA CYS A 111 -2.69 -0.96 7.03
C CYS A 111 -1.94 -2.25 7.33
N CYS A 112 -0.61 -2.23 7.26
CA CYS A 112 0.23 -3.30 7.77
C CYS A 112 1.13 -2.81 8.90
N ASP A 113 1.47 -3.74 9.80
CA ASP A 113 2.71 -3.64 10.56
C ASP A 113 3.90 -3.58 9.59
N TYR A 114 4.94 -2.83 9.95
CA TYR A 114 6.11 -2.67 9.08
C TYR A 114 6.81 -4.01 8.80
N HIS A 115 6.92 -4.90 9.79
CA HIS A 115 7.58 -6.19 9.65
C HIS A 115 6.82 -7.13 8.73
N ASP A 116 5.49 -7.06 8.68
CA ASP A 116 4.68 -7.79 7.70
C ASP A 116 4.76 -7.17 6.31
N PHE A 117 4.78 -5.83 6.25
CA PHE A 117 4.91 -5.10 4.99
C PHE A 117 6.18 -5.47 4.21
N VAL A 118 7.32 -5.50 4.90
CA VAL A 118 8.62 -5.78 4.25
C VAL A 118 8.84 -7.23 3.84
N LYS A 119 7.96 -8.17 4.25
CA LYS A 119 7.95 -9.54 3.73
C LYS A 119 7.48 -9.61 2.27
N THR A 120 6.71 -8.59 1.84
CA THR A 120 6.17 -8.49 0.49
C THR A 120 6.90 -7.42 -0.31
N VAL A 121 7.09 -6.22 0.28
CA VAL A 121 7.68 -5.07 -0.40
C VAL A 121 9.12 -4.86 0.04
N HIS A 122 10.06 -5.09 -0.87
CA HIS A 122 11.51 -5.13 -0.56
C HIS A 122 12.27 -3.87 -1.00
N ASP A 123 11.56 -2.85 -1.50
CA ASP A 123 12.18 -1.67 -2.12
C ASP A 123 12.60 -0.60 -1.10
N LEU A 124 12.31 -0.81 0.18
CA LEU A 124 12.62 0.15 1.24
C LEU A 124 13.98 -0.11 1.88
N PRO A 125 14.68 0.94 2.35
CA PRO A 125 15.83 0.75 3.22
C PRO A 125 15.40 0.02 4.50
N GLY A 126 16.31 -0.78 5.06
CA GLY A 126 16.08 -1.43 6.35
C GLY A 126 15.91 -0.40 7.46
N LEU A 127 14.68 -0.26 7.97
CA LEU A 127 14.37 0.64 9.08
C LEU A 127 14.40 -0.14 10.40
N LYS A 128 14.96 0.48 11.44
CA LYS A 128 14.86 -0.05 12.80
C LYS A 128 13.48 0.32 13.36
N VAL A 129 12.57 -0.66 13.42
CA VAL A 129 11.21 -0.49 13.92
C VAL A 129 10.98 -1.35 15.15
N GLU A 130 10.64 -0.71 16.25
CA GLU A 130 10.41 -1.29 17.58
C GLU A 130 8.92 -1.24 18.00
N GLY A 131 8.06 -0.56 17.22
CA GLY A 131 6.62 -0.50 17.49
C GLY A 131 5.77 0.11 16.37
N LEU A 132 4.46 0.19 16.62
CA LEU A 132 3.47 0.70 15.66
C LEU A 132 3.31 2.22 15.75
N PHE A 133 3.31 2.88 14.59
CA PHE A 133 2.92 4.28 14.46
C PHE A 133 1.40 4.37 14.28
N TYR A 134 0.72 5.11 15.13
CA TYR A 134 -0.71 5.42 14.99
C TYR A 134 -0.95 6.88 15.30
#